data_AF-A0A6I1NF93-F1
#
_entry.id   AF-A0A6I1NF93-F1
#
_cell.length_a   1.000
_cell.length_b   1.000
_cell.length_c   1.000
_cell.angle_alpha   90.00
_cell.angle_beta   90.00
_cell.angle_gamma   90.00
#
_symmetry.space_group_name_H-M   'P 1'
#
loop_
_entity.id
_entity.type
_entity.pdbx_description
1 polymer ?
#
loop_
_entity_poly.entity_id
_entity_poly.type
_entity_poly.pdbx_seq_one_letter_code
_entity_poly.pdbx_strand_id
1 'polypeptide(L)'
;MQANKYFRGASNHLSRGEKLFARGKQEAEYYFYSALELRFGIESRYREYLENQKHVTEKKKQGWQIAVLGREVEQAFAGCVQEVNIKLFSDGHPVMLCKYTPITPELRAVGERLGKYLHAPKDDDLRALEQWADFEQLLEKGLSLLRYCCSGNLLGVPLRQRGASKMNVYMNVENDQKAIIKELLSRQAEILMDVSYAEPPKL
;
A
#
# COMPACT_ATOMS: atom_id res chain seq x y z
N MET A 1 22.97 -4.48 7.19
CA MET A 1 22.23 -4.61 5.91
C MET A 1 21.74 -3.22 5.50
N GLN A 2 22.50 -2.50 4.66
CA GLN A 2 22.24 -1.09 4.29
C GLN A 2 21.22 -0.92 3.14
N ALA A 3 20.79 -2.01 2.50
CA ALA A 3 19.86 -1.99 1.37
C ALA A 3 18.48 -1.42 1.73
N ASN A 4 18.00 -1.64 2.96
CA ASN A 4 16.72 -1.12 3.44
C ASN A 4 16.66 0.42 3.47
N LYS A 5 17.81 1.12 3.49
CA LYS A 5 17.87 2.58 3.37
C LYS A 5 17.51 3.08 1.96
N TYR A 6 17.66 2.23 0.95
CA TYR A 6 17.39 2.55 -0.45
C TYR A 6 16.02 2.04 -0.92
N PHE A 7 15.43 1.06 -0.24
CA PHE A 7 14.03 0.69 -0.46
C PHE A 7 13.14 1.81 0.06
N ARG A 8 12.66 2.63 -0.88
CA ARG A 8 11.73 3.72 -0.58
C ARG A 8 10.34 3.12 -0.40
N GLY A 9 9.60 3.60 0.60
CA GLY A 9 8.22 3.14 0.85
C GLY A 9 7.29 3.34 -0.35
N ALA A 10 6.14 2.66 -0.33
CA ALA A 10 5.16 2.64 -1.41
C ALA A 10 4.76 4.04 -1.89
N SER A 11 4.54 4.98 -0.97
CA SER A 11 4.17 6.37 -1.29
C SER A 11 5.24 7.11 -2.10
N ASN A 12 6.53 6.78 -1.92
CA ASN A 12 7.61 7.37 -2.70
C ASN A 12 7.62 6.84 -4.14
N HIS A 13 7.31 5.54 -4.32
CA HIS A 13 7.17 4.94 -5.65
C HIS A 13 5.95 5.51 -6.37
N LEU A 14 4.81 5.62 -5.69
CA LEU A 14 3.61 6.28 -6.21
C LEU A 14 3.92 7.70 -6.70
N SER A 15 4.54 8.54 -5.88
CA SER A 15 4.86 9.92 -6.25
C SER A 15 5.77 10.01 -7.49
N ARG A 16 6.71 9.07 -7.65
CA ARG A 16 7.55 9.01 -8.86
C ARG A 16 6.76 8.50 -10.06
N GLY A 17 5.97 7.43 -9.89
CA GLY A 17 5.10 6.87 -10.92
C GLY A 17 4.15 7.93 -11.50
N GLU A 18 3.48 8.72 -10.66
CA GLU A 18 2.60 9.80 -11.12
C GLU A 18 3.34 10.88 -11.92
N LYS A 19 4.55 11.26 -11.51
CA LYS A 19 5.38 12.22 -12.24
C LYS A 19 5.83 11.68 -13.59
N LEU A 20 6.24 10.41 -13.64
CA LEU A 20 6.67 9.74 -14.86
C LEU A 20 5.49 9.54 -15.82
N PHE A 21 4.32 9.16 -15.31
CA PHE A 21 3.08 9.06 -16.09
C PHE A 21 2.72 10.40 -16.73
N ALA A 22 2.76 11.50 -15.97
CA ALA A 22 2.52 12.83 -16.49
C ALA A 22 3.52 13.22 -17.61
N ARG A 23 4.79 12.85 -17.45
CA ARG A 23 5.84 13.05 -18.47
C ARG A 23 5.65 12.14 -19.70
N GLY A 24 5.04 10.96 -19.51
CA GLY A 24 4.66 10.01 -20.56
C GLY A 24 3.90 10.64 -21.72
N LYS A 25 3.07 11.65 -21.41
CA LYS A 25 2.30 12.43 -22.40
C LYS A 25 3.19 13.14 -23.42
N GLN A 26 4.40 13.52 -23.02
CA GLN A 26 5.39 14.16 -23.88
C GLN A 26 6.34 13.11 -24.46
N GLU A 27 6.90 12.27 -23.60
CA GLU A 27 7.96 11.29 -23.92
C GLU A 27 7.45 9.87 -23.57
N ALA A 28 7.13 9.06 -24.58
CA ALA A 28 6.41 7.77 -24.42
C ALA A 28 7.14 6.77 -23.53
N GLU A 29 8.48 6.76 -23.54
CA GLU A 29 9.34 5.91 -22.74
C GLU A 29 9.07 6.05 -21.22
N TYR A 30 8.58 7.20 -20.78
CA TYR A 30 8.28 7.45 -19.37
C TYR A 30 7.07 6.66 -18.85
N TYR A 31 6.19 6.16 -19.72
CA TYR A 31 5.15 5.23 -19.29
C TYR A 31 5.73 3.89 -18.82
N PHE A 32 6.85 3.42 -19.39
CA PHE A 32 7.52 2.20 -18.92
C PHE A 32 8.21 2.41 -17.56
N TYR A 33 8.83 3.57 -17.36
CA TYR A 33 9.36 3.93 -16.05
C TYR A 33 8.24 4.10 -15.02
N SER A 34 7.09 4.66 -15.41
CA SER A 34 5.89 4.70 -14.58
C SER A 34 5.39 3.29 -14.22
N ALA A 35 5.33 2.38 -15.19
CA ALA A 35 4.97 0.97 -14.97
C ALA A 35 5.89 0.30 -13.95
N LEU A 36 7.21 0.54 -14.07
CA LEU A 36 8.21 0.02 -13.16
C LEU A 36 8.02 0.56 -11.74
N GLU A 37 7.83 1.87 -11.60
CA GLU A 37 7.59 2.49 -10.29
C GLU A 37 6.28 2.02 -9.67
N LEU A 38 5.21 1.87 -10.45
CA LEU A 38 3.93 1.33 -9.99
C LEU A 38 4.09 -0.11 -9.47
N ARG A 39 4.79 -0.97 -10.21
CA ARG A 39 5.08 -2.35 -9.77
C ARG A 39 5.87 -2.37 -8.46
N PHE A 40 6.90 -1.53 -8.35
CA PHE A 40 7.67 -1.41 -7.11
C PHE A 40 6.85 -0.81 -5.96
N GLY A 41 5.94 0.11 -6.22
CA GLY A 41 5.02 0.64 -5.21
C GLY A 41 4.12 -0.44 -4.61
N ILE A 42 3.57 -1.32 -5.45
CA ILE A 42 2.76 -2.47 -5.00
C ILE A 42 3.60 -3.42 -4.15
N GLU A 43 4.81 -3.76 -4.60
CA GLU A 43 5.73 -4.61 -3.83
C GLU A 43 6.08 -4.00 -2.48
N SER A 44 6.51 -2.73 -2.46
CA SER A 44 6.88 -2.03 -1.24
C SER A 44 5.71 -1.99 -0.26
N ARG A 45 4.48 -1.80 -0.74
CA ARG A 45 3.31 -1.79 0.14
C ARG A 45 3.03 -3.15 0.78
N TYR A 46 3.18 -4.25 0.04
CA TYR A 46 3.12 -5.57 0.65
C TYR A 46 4.23 -5.77 1.69
N ARG A 47 5.46 -5.33 1.41
CA ARG A 47 6.58 -5.48 2.36
C ARG A 47 6.35 -4.66 3.64
N GLU A 48 5.83 -3.44 3.53
CA GLU A 48 5.45 -2.59 4.67
C GLU A 48 4.45 -3.32 5.59
N TYR A 49 3.47 -4.01 5.01
CA TYR A 49 2.50 -4.82 5.77
C TYR A 49 3.13 -6.03 6.47
N LEU A 50 4.11 -6.67 5.84
CA LEU A 50 4.77 -7.86 6.38
C LEU A 50 5.90 -7.54 7.37
N GLU A 51 6.50 -6.35 7.31
CA GLU A 51 7.71 -5.97 8.06
C GLU A 51 7.55 -6.22 9.57
N ASN A 52 6.40 -5.83 10.11
CA ASN A 52 6.09 -5.92 11.55
C ASN A 52 5.45 -7.27 11.96
N GLN A 53 5.26 -8.20 11.02
CA GLN A 53 4.63 -9.50 11.29
C GLN A 53 5.67 -10.49 11.81
N LYS A 54 5.69 -10.72 13.14
CA LYS A 54 6.66 -11.61 13.80
C LYS A 54 6.60 -13.07 13.34
N HIS A 55 5.45 -13.52 12.85
CA HIS A 55 5.24 -14.89 12.38
C HIS A 55 5.67 -15.11 10.93
N VAL A 56 6.03 -14.04 10.21
CA VAL A 56 6.50 -14.10 8.82
C VAL A 56 8.03 -14.09 8.83
N THR A 57 8.66 -14.99 8.08
CA THR A 57 10.13 -15.08 8.02
C THR A 57 10.74 -13.92 7.24
N GLU A 58 11.97 -13.52 7.58
CA GLU A 58 12.66 -12.43 6.87
C GLU A 58 12.79 -12.69 5.36
N LYS A 59 13.01 -13.94 4.95
CA LYS A 59 13.04 -14.34 3.54
C LYS A 59 11.72 -14.00 2.81
N LYS A 60 10.58 -14.21 3.47
CA LYS A 60 9.26 -13.91 2.91
C LYS A 60 9.01 -12.39 2.86
N LYS A 61 9.42 -11.65 3.90
CA LYS A 61 9.35 -10.18 3.94
C LYS A 61 10.17 -9.51 2.84
N GLN A 62 11.31 -10.11 2.47
CA GLN A 62 12.20 -9.60 1.42
C GLN A 62 11.84 -10.11 0.00
N GLY A 63 10.73 -10.84 -0.16
CA GLY A 63 10.28 -11.32 -1.46
C GLY A 63 9.97 -10.19 -2.45
N TRP A 64 9.96 -10.49 -3.75
CA TRP A 64 9.69 -9.52 -4.84
C TRP A 64 8.51 -9.94 -5.73
N GLN A 65 8.06 -11.18 -5.62
CA GLN A 65 6.94 -11.67 -6.41
C GLN A 65 5.64 -11.21 -5.77
N ILE A 66 4.90 -10.32 -6.46
CA ILE A 66 3.60 -9.78 -6.03
C ILE A 66 2.65 -10.91 -5.58
N ALA A 67 2.57 -12.00 -6.35
CA ALA A 67 1.68 -13.12 -6.02
C ALA A 67 2.05 -13.83 -4.70
N VAL A 68 3.35 -13.96 -4.41
CA VAL A 68 3.85 -14.58 -3.17
C VAL A 68 3.62 -13.63 -2.01
N LEU A 69 4.03 -12.36 -2.15
CA LEU A 69 3.82 -11.32 -1.15
C LEU A 69 2.34 -11.16 -0.78
N GLY A 70 1.45 -11.19 -1.78
CA GLY A 70 0.00 -11.15 -1.59
C GLY A 70 -0.52 -12.31 -0.74
N ARG A 71 -0.07 -13.53 -1.03
CA ARG A 71 -0.44 -14.71 -0.23
C ARG A 71 0.02 -14.60 1.23
N GLU A 72 1.22 -14.08 1.46
CA GLU A 72 1.73 -13.89 2.83
C GLU A 72 0.94 -12.83 3.60
N VAL A 73 0.52 -11.73 2.94
CA VAL A 73 -0.33 -10.71 3.56
C VAL A 73 -1.74 -11.23 3.84
N GLU A 74 -2.33 -11.97 2.90
CA GLU A 74 -3.62 -12.64 3.09
C GLU A 74 -3.57 -13.58 4.30
N GLN A 75 -2.50 -14.37 4.45
CA GLN A 75 -2.30 -15.24 5.61
C GLN A 75 -2.12 -14.45 6.90
N ALA A 76 -1.26 -13.42 6.88
CA ALA A 76 -0.97 -12.61 8.05
C ALA A 76 -2.19 -11.85 8.59
N PHE A 77 -3.12 -11.47 7.71
CA PHE A 77 -4.30 -10.68 8.05
C PHE A 77 -5.62 -11.47 7.92
N ALA A 78 -5.57 -12.80 8.03
CA ALA A 78 -6.73 -13.68 8.04
C ALA A 78 -7.70 -13.46 6.85
N GLY A 79 -7.14 -13.16 5.68
CA GLY A 79 -7.90 -12.95 4.44
C GLY A 79 -8.66 -11.63 4.37
N CYS A 80 -8.36 -10.65 5.23
CA CYS A 80 -9.04 -9.36 5.22
C CYS A 80 -8.77 -8.58 3.91
N VAL A 81 -9.82 -8.38 3.11
CA VAL A 81 -9.81 -7.60 1.86
C VAL A 81 -10.57 -6.27 1.97
N GLN A 82 -11.03 -5.92 3.18
CA GLN A 82 -11.79 -4.71 3.45
C GLN A 82 -10.88 -3.58 3.99
N GLU A 83 -11.30 -2.34 3.80
CA GLU A 83 -10.74 -1.22 4.54
C GLU A 83 -11.09 -1.40 6.03
N VAL A 84 -10.11 -1.21 6.92
CA VAL A 84 -10.36 -1.23 8.37
C VAL A 84 -10.08 0.15 8.94
N ASN A 85 -11.08 0.72 9.58
CA ASN A 85 -11.04 2.04 10.20
C ASN A 85 -11.02 1.88 11.71
N ILE A 86 -10.02 2.47 12.36
CA ILE A 86 -9.93 2.59 13.82
C ILE A 86 -10.12 4.06 14.18
N LYS A 87 -11.25 4.40 14.79
CA LYS A 87 -11.48 5.73 15.37
C LYS A 87 -11.09 5.70 16.84
N LEU A 88 -10.20 6.61 17.24
CA LEU A 88 -9.81 6.80 18.62
C LEU A 88 -10.56 7.99 19.20
N PHE A 89 -11.12 7.80 20.38
CA PHE A 89 -11.81 8.84 21.14
C PHE A 89 -11.11 9.05 22.49
N SER A 90 -11.01 10.30 22.91
CA SER A 90 -10.60 10.71 24.27
C SER A 90 -11.68 11.63 24.81
N ASP A 91 -12.14 11.39 26.04
CA ASP A 91 -13.16 12.22 26.71
C ASP A 91 -14.43 12.42 25.85
N GLY A 92 -14.83 11.38 25.10
CA GLY A 92 -16.00 11.40 24.21
C GLY A 92 -15.79 12.08 22.85
N HIS A 93 -14.61 12.64 22.58
CA HIS A 93 -14.31 13.34 21.33
C HIS A 93 -13.39 12.53 20.42
N PRO A 94 -13.64 12.48 19.10
CA PRO A 94 -12.75 11.80 18.16
C PRO A 94 -11.44 12.57 18.04
N VAL A 95 -10.33 11.89 18.32
CA VAL A 95 -8.98 12.49 18.29
C VAL A 95 -8.14 11.97 17.13
N MET A 96 -8.47 10.79 16.59
CA MET A 96 -7.70 10.19 15.51
C MET A 96 -8.52 9.20 14.70
N LEU A 97 -8.26 9.12 13.40
CA LEU A 97 -8.72 8.05 12.52
C LEU A 97 -7.50 7.37 11.91
N CYS A 98 -7.37 6.06 12.15
CA CYS A 98 -6.33 5.24 11.56
C CYS A 98 -6.97 4.28 10.55
N LYS A 99 -6.35 4.11 9.39
CA LYS A 99 -6.91 3.31 8.29
C LYS A 99 -5.94 2.25 7.79
N TYR A 100 -6.43 1.03 7.65
CA TYR A 100 -5.78 -0.03 6.86
C TYR A 100 -6.48 -0.10 5.51
N THR A 101 -5.71 0.04 4.43
CA THR A 101 -6.21 0.06 3.06
C THR A 101 -5.61 -1.12 2.28
N PRO A 102 -6.34 -2.21 2.04
CA PRO A 102 -5.78 -3.42 1.45
C PRO A 102 -5.25 -3.17 0.03
N ILE A 103 -4.28 -3.98 -0.39
CA ILE A 103 -3.97 -4.11 -1.82
C ILE A 103 -5.10 -4.92 -2.44
N THR A 104 -5.92 -4.26 -3.23
CA THR A 104 -7.11 -4.88 -3.83
C THR A 104 -6.73 -5.95 -4.86
N PRO A 105 -7.61 -6.94 -5.10
CA PRO A 105 -7.41 -7.91 -6.18
C PRO A 105 -7.16 -7.26 -7.54
N GLU A 106 -7.81 -6.12 -7.79
CA GLU A 106 -7.64 -5.33 -9.01
C GLU A 106 -6.22 -4.74 -9.11
N LEU A 107 -5.70 -4.13 -8.05
CA LEU A 107 -4.34 -3.58 -8.03
C LEU A 107 -3.29 -4.69 -8.21
N ARG A 108 -3.52 -5.84 -7.58
CA ARG A 108 -2.69 -7.03 -7.77
C ARG A 108 -2.67 -7.49 -9.23
N ALA A 109 -3.83 -7.58 -9.87
CA ALA A 109 -3.96 -7.95 -11.27
C ALA A 109 -3.26 -6.93 -12.19
N VAL A 110 -3.33 -5.62 -11.89
CA VAL A 110 -2.55 -4.60 -12.59
C VAL A 110 -1.05 -4.89 -12.46
N GLY A 111 -0.53 -5.07 -11.24
CA GLY A 111 0.89 -5.34 -11.00
C GLY A 111 1.41 -6.59 -11.71
N GLU A 112 0.59 -7.65 -11.78
CA GLU A 112 0.91 -8.87 -12.53
C GLU A 112 0.90 -8.64 -14.05
N ARG A 113 -0.06 -7.87 -14.57
CA ARG A 113 -0.11 -7.49 -16.00
C ARG A 113 1.06 -6.61 -16.41
N LEU A 114 1.47 -5.65 -15.57
CA LEU A 114 2.60 -4.75 -15.86
C LEU A 114 3.90 -5.51 -16.09
N GLY A 115 4.10 -6.67 -15.46
CA GLY A 115 5.24 -7.54 -15.73
C GLY A 115 5.40 -7.92 -17.22
N LYS A 116 4.30 -7.96 -17.98
CA LYS A 116 4.30 -8.25 -19.42
C LYS A 116 4.81 -7.09 -20.27
N TYR A 117 4.66 -5.85 -19.78
CA TYR A 117 5.06 -4.62 -20.49
C TYR A 117 6.50 -4.18 -20.18
N LEU A 118 7.18 -4.82 -19.23
CA LEU A 118 8.58 -4.53 -18.90
C LEU A 118 9.59 -5.09 -19.93
N HIS A 119 9.10 -5.72 -21.00
CA HIS A 119 9.89 -6.12 -22.16
C HIS A 119 9.68 -5.09 -23.29
N ALA A 120 10.77 -4.47 -23.75
CA ALA A 120 10.73 -3.41 -24.76
C ALA A 120 10.15 -3.94 -26.10
N PRO A 121 9.17 -3.25 -26.70
CA PRO A 121 8.78 -3.51 -28.09
C PRO A 121 9.88 -3.00 -29.02
N LYS A 122 10.08 -3.70 -30.15
CA LYS A 122 11.37 -3.66 -30.83
C LYS A 122 11.62 -2.40 -31.65
N ASP A 123 10.69 -1.84 -32.42
CA ASP A 123 11.04 -0.73 -33.34
C ASP A 123 9.85 0.09 -33.94
N ASP A 124 8.66 0.10 -33.33
CA ASP A 124 7.52 0.91 -33.86
C ASP A 124 7.22 2.13 -32.96
N ASP A 125 6.67 3.20 -33.55
CA ASP A 125 6.08 4.31 -32.77
C ASP A 125 5.01 3.71 -31.86
N LEU A 126 5.36 3.54 -30.58
CA LEU A 126 4.59 2.78 -29.61
C LEU A 126 3.18 3.35 -29.41
N ARG A 127 3.00 4.64 -29.70
CA ARG A 127 1.72 5.34 -29.62
C ARG A 127 0.77 5.00 -30.77
N ALA A 128 1.30 4.49 -31.88
CA ALA A 128 0.50 4.04 -33.02
C ALA A 128 -0.05 2.61 -32.82
N LEU A 129 0.41 1.89 -31.79
CA LEU A 129 -0.12 0.57 -31.45
C LEU A 129 -1.48 0.71 -30.78
N GLU A 130 -2.49 -0.04 -31.23
CA GLU A 130 -3.82 -0.10 -30.59
C GLU A 130 -3.73 -0.41 -29.09
N GLN A 131 -2.70 -1.15 -28.68
CA GLN A 131 -2.44 -1.55 -27.30
C GLN A 131 -1.91 -0.41 -26.40
N TRP A 132 -1.59 0.76 -26.97
CA TRP A 132 -1.06 1.90 -26.23
C TRP A 132 -2.10 2.54 -25.31
N ALA A 133 -3.31 2.75 -25.82
CA ALA A 133 -4.41 3.29 -25.04
C ALA A 133 -4.75 2.38 -23.85
N ASP A 134 -4.73 1.06 -24.08
CA ASP A 134 -4.91 0.06 -23.02
C ASP A 134 -3.82 0.14 -21.95
N PHE A 135 -2.56 0.36 -22.36
CA PHE A 135 -1.43 0.50 -21.45
C PHE A 135 -1.54 1.79 -20.61
N GLU A 136 -1.87 2.92 -21.24
CA GLU A 136 -2.07 4.18 -20.54
C GLU A 136 -3.21 4.08 -19.51
N GLN A 137 -4.36 3.53 -19.90
CA GLN A 137 -5.49 3.30 -18.99
C GLN A 137 -5.13 2.34 -17.85
N LEU A 138 -4.35 1.29 -18.14
CA LEU A 138 -3.87 0.35 -17.13
C LEU A 138 -2.98 1.06 -16.08
N LEU A 139 -2.10 1.95 -16.52
CA LEU A 139 -1.24 2.73 -15.63
C LEU A 139 -2.03 3.74 -14.81
N GLU A 140 -2.94 4.48 -15.43
CA GLU A 140 -3.80 5.44 -14.73
C GLU A 140 -4.62 4.75 -13.64
N LYS A 141 -5.30 3.66 -13.98
CA LYS A 141 -6.06 2.84 -13.03
C LYS A 141 -5.16 2.30 -11.92
N GLY A 142 -3.99 1.77 -12.28
CA GLY A 142 -3.02 1.25 -11.31
C GLY A 142 -2.53 2.30 -10.32
N LEU A 143 -2.20 3.51 -10.79
CA LEU A 143 -1.78 4.62 -9.94
C LEU A 143 -2.90 5.07 -9.01
N SER A 144 -4.14 5.15 -9.50
CA SER A 144 -5.32 5.46 -8.68
C SER A 144 -5.53 4.45 -7.55
N LEU A 145 -5.48 3.16 -7.88
CA LEU A 145 -5.59 2.07 -6.91
C LEU A 145 -4.42 2.05 -5.90
N LEU A 146 -3.19 2.28 -6.35
CA LEU A 146 -2.03 2.38 -5.46
C LEU A 146 -2.14 3.61 -4.54
N ARG A 147 -2.66 4.74 -5.02
CA ARG A 147 -2.94 5.92 -4.21
C ARG A 147 -3.91 5.62 -3.08
N TYR A 148 -5.01 4.94 -3.38
CA TYR A 148 -5.92 4.44 -2.33
C TYR A 148 -5.17 3.55 -1.33
N CYS A 149 -4.40 2.56 -1.81
CA CYS A 149 -3.67 1.66 -0.94
C CYS A 149 -2.63 2.36 -0.04
N CYS A 150 -2.04 3.46 -0.49
CA CYS A 150 -1.09 4.28 0.27
C CYS A 150 -1.76 5.31 1.19
N SER A 151 -3.07 5.51 1.10
CA SER A 151 -3.79 6.49 1.91
C SER A 151 -4.00 6.04 3.37
N GLY A 152 -3.90 4.73 3.62
CA GLY A 152 -3.97 4.16 4.96
C GLY A 152 -2.65 4.23 5.71
N ASN A 153 -2.71 4.63 6.98
CA ASN A 153 -1.55 4.73 7.85
C ASN A 153 -1.33 3.49 8.74
N LEU A 154 -2.31 2.58 8.84
CA LEU A 154 -2.12 1.29 9.51
C LEU A 154 -1.29 0.33 8.64
N LEU A 155 -0.36 -0.37 9.28
CA LEU A 155 0.53 -1.37 8.66
C LEU A 155 0.02 -2.80 8.84
N GLY A 156 -1.26 -2.95 9.19
CA GLY A 156 -1.92 -4.23 9.30
C GLY A 156 -3.28 -4.13 9.95
N VAL A 157 -4.02 -5.23 9.90
CA VAL A 157 -5.34 -5.33 10.52
C VAL A 157 -5.17 -5.51 12.04
N PRO A 158 -5.93 -4.78 12.87
CA PRO A 158 -5.94 -4.96 14.32
C PRO A 158 -6.58 -6.31 14.70
N LEU A 159 -5.80 -7.39 14.62
CA LEU A 159 -6.24 -8.73 14.99
C LEU A 159 -5.93 -9.02 16.46
N ARG A 160 -6.99 -9.23 17.25
CA ARG A 160 -6.85 -9.75 18.61
C ARG A 160 -6.86 -11.28 18.58
N GLN A 161 -5.77 -11.90 19.02
CA GLN A 161 -5.75 -13.35 19.21
C GLN A 161 -6.79 -13.76 20.25
N ARG A 162 -7.45 -14.90 20.04
CA ARG A 162 -8.46 -15.41 20.97
C ARG A 162 -7.81 -15.66 22.34
N GLY A 163 -8.36 -15.03 23.38
CA GLY A 163 -7.84 -15.11 24.75
C GLY A 163 -6.68 -14.15 25.07
N ALA A 164 -6.18 -13.37 24.10
CA ALA A 164 -5.18 -12.35 24.37
C ALA A 164 -5.82 -11.09 24.96
N SER A 165 -5.21 -10.56 26.03
CA SER A 165 -5.59 -9.28 26.65
C SER A 165 -4.97 -8.07 25.96
N LYS A 166 -4.04 -8.30 25.03
CA LYS A 166 -3.32 -7.25 24.31
C LYS A 166 -3.48 -7.42 22.81
N MET A 167 -3.51 -6.30 22.10
CA MET A 167 -3.52 -6.21 20.64
C MET A 167 -2.42 -5.23 20.24
N ASN A 168 -1.66 -5.57 19.21
CA ASN A 168 -0.66 -4.67 18.66
C ASN A 168 -1.24 -3.98 17.43
N VAL A 169 -1.10 -2.66 17.38
CA VAL A 169 -1.45 -1.85 16.21
C VAL A 169 -0.15 -1.23 15.70
N TYR A 170 0.18 -1.51 14.46
CA TYR A 170 1.34 -0.94 13.78
C TYR A 170 0.85 0.10 12.80
N MET A 171 1.49 1.27 12.81
CA MET A 171 1.09 2.38 11.96
C MET A 171 2.25 3.31 11.65
N ASN A 172 2.20 3.91 10.47
CA ASN A 172 2.99 5.10 10.15
C ASN A 172 2.29 6.31 10.76
N VAL A 173 3.06 7.16 11.43
CA VAL A 173 2.54 8.30 12.17
C VAL A 173 3.21 9.55 11.64
N GLU A 174 2.42 10.49 11.14
CA GLU A 174 2.91 11.83 10.79
C GLU A 174 3.27 12.64 12.04
N ASN A 175 4.01 13.73 11.89
CA ASN A 175 4.55 14.47 13.04
C ASN A 175 3.46 15.04 13.96
N ASP A 176 2.36 15.50 13.37
CA ASP A 176 1.15 15.97 14.05
C ASP A 176 0.44 14.84 14.82
N GLN A 177 0.23 13.70 14.18
CA GLN A 177 -0.33 12.50 14.80
C GLN A 177 0.53 11.98 15.96
N LYS A 178 1.85 12.12 15.85
CA LYS A 178 2.81 11.70 16.89
C LYS A 178 2.67 12.54 18.15
N ALA A 179 2.36 13.83 18.03
CA ALA A 179 2.09 14.69 19.17
C ALA A 179 0.81 14.25 19.89
N ILE A 180 -0.26 13.97 19.14
CA ILE A 180 -1.54 13.48 19.68
C ILE A 180 -1.33 12.14 20.43
N ILE A 181 -0.68 11.15 19.79
CA ILE A 181 -0.42 9.84 20.44
C ILE A 181 0.41 10.00 21.71
N LYS A 182 1.46 10.84 21.68
CA LYS A 182 2.27 11.11 22.88
C LYS A 182 1.45 11.70 24.01
N GLU A 183 0.53 12.62 23.71
CA GLU A 183 -0.32 13.24 24.70
C GLU A 183 -1.36 12.28 25.27
N LEU A 184 -1.96 11.43 24.45
CA LEU A 184 -2.87 10.38 24.92
C LEU A 184 -2.16 9.40 25.87
N LEU A 185 -0.93 9.02 25.53
CA LEU A 185 -0.10 8.11 26.34
C LEU A 185 0.38 8.77 27.64
N SER A 186 0.77 10.05 27.61
CA SER A 186 1.28 10.77 28.80
C SER A 186 0.21 10.92 29.87
N ARG A 187 -1.05 11.12 29.46
CA ARG A 187 -2.20 11.27 30.36
C ARG A 187 -2.74 9.96 30.92
N GLN A 188 -2.26 8.81 30.44
CA GLN A 188 -2.90 7.51 30.67
C GLN A 188 -4.42 7.57 30.40
N ALA A 189 -4.81 8.34 29.38
CA ALA A 189 -6.21 8.60 29.08
C ALA A 189 -6.93 7.29 28.76
N GLU A 190 -8.18 7.18 29.18
CA GLU A 190 -9.05 6.10 28.73
C GLU A 190 -9.39 6.38 27.25
N ILE A 191 -8.88 5.52 26.36
CA ILE A 191 -9.09 5.65 24.91
C ILE A 191 -10.16 4.65 24.51
N LEU A 192 -11.28 5.15 23.98
CA LEU A 192 -12.26 4.31 23.33
C LEU A 192 -11.86 4.10 21.87
N MET A 193 -11.89 2.84 21.44
CA MET A 193 -11.55 2.42 20.09
C MET A 193 -12.78 1.87 19.39
N ASP A 194 -13.22 2.54 18.34
CA ASP A 194 -14.29 2.07 17.45
C ASP A 194 -13.68 1.50 16.17
N VAL A 195 -14.04 0.27 15.82
CA VAL A 195 -13.50 -0.46 14.66
C VAL A 195 -14.63 -0.70 13.68
N SER A 196 -14.45 -0.22 12.44
CA SER A 196 -15.41 -0.40 11.36
C SER A 196 -14.74 -0.91 10.09
N TYR A 197 -15.53 -1.58 9.26
CA TYR A 197 -15.10 -2.21 8.01
C TYR A 197 -15.86 -1.58 6.85
N ALA A 198 -15.16 -1.32 5.75
CA ALA A 198 -15.77 -0.78 4.55
C ALA A 198 -15.24 -1.49 3.30
N GLU A 199 -16.08 -1.57 2.28
CA GLU A 199 -15.65 -2.03 0.96
C GLU A 199 -14.65 -1.02 0.37
N PRO A 200 -13.53 -1.49 -0.23
CA PRO A 200 -12.64 -0.62 -0.99
C PRO A 200 -13.41 0.13 -2.10
N PRO A 201 -13.01 1.37 -2.43
CA PRO A 201 -13.63 2.12 -3.50
C PRO A 201 -13.44 1.42 -4.85
N LYS A 202 -14.46 1.46 -5.71
CA LYS A 202 -14.35 1.09 -7.11
C LYS A 202 -13.76 2.27 -7.87
N LEU A 203 -12.53 2.14 -8.35
CA LEU A 203 -11.73 3.19 -9.01
C LEU A 203 -11.46 2.86 -10.48
#